data_AF-A0A7Y0KFR7-F1
#
_entry.id   AF-A0A7Y0KFR7-F1
#
_cell.length_a   1.000
_cell.length_b   1.000
_cell.length_c   1.000
_cell.angle_alpha   90.00
_cell.angle_beta   90.00
_cell.angle_gamma   90.00
#
_symmetry.space_group_name_H-M   'P 1'
#
loop_
_entity.id
_entity.type
_entity.pdbx_description
1 polymer ?
#
loop_
_entity_poly.entity_id
_entity_poly.type
_entity_poly.pdbx_seq_one_letter_code
_entity_poly.pdbx_strand_id
1 'polypeptide(L)'
;MFEVIGILKRPEGTSFEDFRRWWFEEHAPKVKRWPGVVGYHITMAVSEDEEFDGVAEVWFDSERSARDVFSTAEGATARESAIGGAGRSVIFVAEETVMVPLTEPPRWSASGPRPGLLRPGRPRPGLLRPGRPRPELLRPDRPGPGRPRPGARRCGRPRRAAAARPRRGTA
;
A
#
# COMPACT_ATOMS: atom_id res chain seq x y z
N MET A 1 21.11 8.29 10.67
CA MET A 1 20.00 8.64 9.73
C MET A 1 19.05 9.60 10.45
N PHE A 2 18.10 10.24 9.77
CA PHE A 2 17.11 11.09 10.45
C PHE A 2 15.75 10.41 10.44
N GLU A 3 14.99 10.60 11.51
CA GLU A 3 13.73 9.92 11.73
C GLU A 3 12.63 10.86 12.17
N VAL A 4 11.40 10.53 11.80
CA VAL A 4 10.22 10.98 12.54
C VAL A 4 9.79 9.82 13.45
N ILE A 5 9.78 10.07 14.75
CA ILE A 5 9.30 9.16 15.78
C ILE A 5 7.85 9.51 16.11
N GLY A 6 6.97 8.50 16.13
CA GLY A 6 5.60 8.62 16.61
C GLY A 6 5.31 7.57 17.68
N ILE A 7 5.14 8.00 18.93
CA ILE A 7 4.77 7.11 20.04
C ILE A 7 3.28 7.31 20.32
N LEU A 8 2.47 6.26 20.24
CA LEU A 8 1.01 6.39 20.34
C LEU A 8 0.40 5.46 21.39
N LYS A 9 -0.66 5.95 22.03
CA LYS A 9 -1.51 5.20 22.97
C LYS A 9 -2.95 5.21 22.44
N ARG A 10 -3.65 4.07 22.54
CA ARG A 10 -5.05 3.96 22.15
C ARG A 10 -5.96 4.89 22.98
N PRO A 11 -7.07 5.39 22.42
CA PRO A 11 -8.11 6.07 23.19
C PRO A 11 -8.71 5.16 24.27
N GLU A 12 -9.21 5.75 25.36
CA GLU A 12 -9.93 5.01 26.39
C GLU A 12 -11.11 4.23 25.80
N GLY A 13 -11.32 3.00 26.29
CA GLY A 13 -12.37 2.10 25.80
C GLY A 13 -12.11 1.46 24.43
N THR A 14 -11.01 1.81 23.75
CA THR A 14 -10.59 1.13 22.51
C THR A 14 -9.78 -0.12 22.86
N SER A 15 -10.08 -1.25 22.20
CA SER A 15 -9.28 -2.46 22.39
C SER A 15 -7.90 -2.32 21.74
N PHE A 16 -6.91 -3.05 22.25
CA PHE A 16 -5.57 -3.04 21.65
C PHE A 16 -5.58 -3.55 20.20
N GLU A 17 -6.40 -4.57 19.92
CA GLU A 17 -6.56 -5.13 18.56
C GLU A 17 -7.17 -4.12 17.59
N ASP A 18 -8.22 -3.40 18.01
CA ASP A 18 -8.85 -2.38 17.15
C ASP A 18 -7.90 -1.23 16.88
N PHE A 19 -7.14 -0.80 17.90
CA PHE A 19 -6.14 0.25 17.73
C PHE A 19 -5.00 -0.20 16.80
N ARG A 20 -4.51 -1.44 16.96
CA ARG A 20 -3.51 -2.02 16.05
C ARG A 20 -4.02 -2.06 14.61
N ARG A 21 -5.26 -2.51 14.42
CA ARG A 21 -5.89 -2.60 13.09
C ARG A 21 -5.99 -1.21 12.46
N TRP A 22 -6.52 -0.24 13.18
CA TRP A 22 -6.55 1.15 12.74
C TRP A 22 -5.15 1.66 12.38
N TRP A 23 -4.16 1.43 13.25
CA TRP A 23 -2.81 1.93 13.01
C TRP A 23 -2.24 1.32 11.72
N PHE A 24 -2.38 0.01 11.52
CA PHE A 24 -1.75 -0.68 10.39
C PHE A 24 -2.50 -0.50 9.07
N GLU A 25 -3.82 -0.51 9.11
CA GLU A 25 -4.66 -0.54 7.91
C GLU A 25 -5.13 0.85 7.48
N GLU A 26 -5.20 1.80 8.41
CA GLU A 26 -5.70 3.14 8.11
C GLU A 26 -4.65 4.23 8.28
N HIS A 27 -3.90 4.23 9.38
CA HIS A 27 -2.91 5.28 9.64
C HIS A 27 -1.62 5.07 8.84
N ALA A 28 -1.03 3.87 8.90
CA ALA A 28 0.24 3.56 8.26
C ALA A 28 0.24 3.81 6.73
N PRO A 29 -0.84 3.52 5.96
CA PRO A 29 -0.89 3.87 4.54
C PRO A 29 -0.80 5.37 4.24
N LYS A 30 -1.16 6.25 5.20
CA LYS A 30 -0.99 7.70 5.05
C LYS A 30 0.49 8.09 5.15
N VAL A 31 1.19 7.53 6.15
CA VAL A 31 2.64 7.75 6.34
C VAL A 31 3.46 7.18 5.18
N LYS A 32 3.06 6.03 4.61
CA LYS A 32 3.71 5.45 3.42
C LYS A 32 3.69 6.37 2.18
N ARG A 33 2.85 7.41 2.16
CA ARG A 33 2.78 8.40 1.06
C ARG A 33 3.69 9.60 1.28
N TRP A 34 4.35 9.70 2.43
CA TRP A 34 5.24 10.82 2.71
C TRP A 34 6.41 10.86 1.71
N PRO A 35 6.75 12.04 1.17
CA PRO A 35 7.87 12.17 0.26
C PRO A 35 9.20 11.95 0.99
N GLY A 36 10.11 11.18 0.37
CA GLY A 36 11.46 10.98 0.88
C GLY A 36 11.60 9.94 1.99
N VAL A 37 10.55 9.16 2.29
CA VAL A 37 10.64 8.03 3.21
C VAL A 37 11.52 6.92 2.62
N VAL A 38 12.54 6.51 3.38
CA VAL A 38 13.45 5.41 3.00
C VAL A 38 13.28 4.17 3.87
N GLY A 39 12.56 4.28 4.99
CA GLY A 39 12.18 3.18 5.85
C GLY A 39 10.96 3.55 6.68
N TYR A 40 10.15 2.57 7.07
CA TYR A 40 9.05 2.79 8.00
C TYR A 40 8.72 1.51 8.77
N HIS A 41 8.92 1.53 10.09
CA HIS A 41 8.58 0.43 10.98
C HIS A 41 7.54 0.89 11.99
N ILE A 42 6.70 -0.04 12.41
CA ILE A 42 5.87 0.11 13.59
C ILE A 42 6.15 -1.07 14.50
N THR A 43 6.49 -0.77 15.75
CA THR A 43 6.70 -1.76 16.80
C THR A 43 5.60 -1.58 17.83
N MET A 44 4.79 -2.62 18.02
CA MET A 44 3.75 -2.64 19.04
C MET A 44 4.33 -3.12 20.37
N ALA A 45 3.79 -2.61 21.48
CA ALA A 45 4.02 -3.18 22.79
C ALA A 45 3.61 -4.65 22.82
N VAL A 46 4.33 -5.46 23.59
CA VAL A 46 3.99 -6.88 23.80
C VAL A 46 2.88 -7.01 24.84
N SER A 47 2.87 -6.11 25.83
CA SER A 47 1.82 -6.00 26.85
C SER A 47 0.86 -4.85 26.49
N GLU A 48 -0.42 -5.02 26.81
CA GLU A 48 -1.45 -4.01 26.55
C GLU A 48 -1.53 -2.90 27.61
N ASP A 49 -0.83 -3.08 28.74
CA ASP A 49 -0.86 -2.22 29.94
C ASP A 49 0.32 -1.23 30.02
N GLU A 50 1.04 -1.04 28.91
CA GLU A 50 2.14 -0.08 28.83
C GLU A 50 1.64 1.37 28.73
N GLU A 51 2.49 2.34 29.07
CA GLU A 51 2.18 3.77 28.94
C GLU A 51 1.86 4.18 27.49
N PHE A 52 2.48 3.49 26.53
CA PHE A 52 2.21 3.62 25.09
C PHE A 52 2.08 2.24 24.45
N ASP A 53 1.23 2.13 23.45
CA ASP A 53 0.92 0.84 22.80
C ASP A 53 1.86 0.52 21.64
N GLY A 54 2.70 1.47 21.23
CA GLY A 54 3.72 1.24 20.22
C GLY A 54 4.48 2.49 19.82
N VAL A 55 5.45 2.28 18.93
CA VAL A 55 6.27 3.31 18.30
C VAL A 55 6.32 3.11 16.79
N ALA A 56 6.23 4.21 16.06
CA ALA A 56 6.50 4.32 14.64
C ALA A 56 7.83 5.04 14.44
N GLU A 57 8.67 4.47 13.59
CA GLU A 57 9.96 5.03 13.19
C GLU A 57 9.94 5.20 11.66
N VAL A 58 10.07 6.43 11.18
CA VAL A 58 10.04 6.75 9.73
C VAL A 58 11.36 7.40 9.35
N TRP A 59 12.15 6.73 8.51
CA TRP A 59 13.49 7.16 8.16
C TRP A 59 13.53 8.04 6.91
N PHE A 60 14.47 8.99 6.92
CA PHE A 60 14.81 9.90 5.84
C PHE A 60 16.33 10.02 5.67
N ASP A 61 16.76 10.27 4.44
CA ASP A 61 18.19 10.51 4.12
C ASP A 61 18.70 11.89 4.60
N SER A 62 17.81 12.82 4.96
CA SER A 62 18.21 14.15 5.45
C SER A 62 17.28 14.68 6.55
N GLU A 63 17.85 15.47 7.46
CA GLU A 63 17.12 16.16 8.53
C GLU A 63 16.03 17.06 7.95
N ARG A 64 16.35 17.76 6.87
CA ARG A 64 15.41 18.66 6.20
C ARG A 64 14.18 17.90 5.70
N SER A 65 14.36 16.74 5.09
CA SER A 65 13.24 15.89 4.66
C SER A 65 12.37 15.48 5.85
N ALA A 66 12.98 15.08 6.98
CA ALA A 66 12.25 14.68 8.19
C ALA A 66 11.48 15.84 8.84
N ARG A 67 12.02 17.06 8.83
CA ARG A 67 11.33 18.25 9.37
C ARG A 67 10.26 18.79 8.43
N ASP A 68 10.59 18.95 7.15
CA ASP A 68 9.73 19.59 6.16
C ASP A 68 8.53 18.70 5.78
N VAL A 69 8.58 17.38 6.08
CA VAL A 69 7.49 16.45 5.75
C VAL A 69 6.14 16.93 6.29
N PHE A 70 6.09 17.51 7.49
CA PHE A 70 4.86 18.00 8.10
C PHE A 70 4.27 19.23 7.40
N SER A 71 5.05 19.91 6.55
CA SER A 71 4.59 21.03 5.73
C SER A 71 3.99 20.58 4.40
N THR A 72 4.04 19.28 4.07
CA THR A 72 3.36 18.72 2.89
C THR A 72 1.93 18.31 3.22
N ALA A 73 1.09 18.17 2.19
CA ALA A 73 -0.30 17.74 2.36
C ALA A 73 -0.38 16.32 2.97
N GLU A 74 0.50 15.41 2.54
CA GLU A 74 0.57 14.04 3.04
C GLU A 74 1.04 13.98 4.49
N GLY A 75 2.04 14.80 4.85
CA GLY A 75 2.53 14.95 6.21
C GLY A 75 1.45 15.48 7.16
N ALA A 76 0.79 16.56 6.77
CA ALA A 76 -0.31 17.14 7.54
C ALA A 76 -1.45 16.13 7.72
N THR A 77 -1.89 15.46 6.64
CA THR A 77 -2.95 14.44 6.68
C THR A 77 -2.63 13.30 7.66
N ALA A 78 -1.39 12.78 7.62
CA ALA A 78 -0.99 11.72 8.54
C ALA A 78 -0.90 12.23 9.98
N ARG A 79 -0.34 13.42 10.20
CA ARG A 79 -0.23 14.01 11.55
C ARG A 79 -1.60 14.27 12.17
N GLU A 80 -2.55 14.78 11.40
CA GLU A 80 -3.95 14.93 11.83
C GLU A 80 -4.58 13.58 12.16
N SER A 81 -4.35 12.55 11.32
CA SER A 81 -4.81 11.20 11.61
C SER A 81 -4.24 10.65 12.91
N ALA A 82 -2.96 10.89 13.22
CA ALA A 82 -2.35 10.45 14.48
C ALA A 82 -2.98 11.19 15.68
N ILE A 83 -3.10 12.52 15.60
CA ILE A 83 -3.65 13.35 16.68
C ILE A 83 -5.12 13.03 16.96
N GLY A 84 -5.92 12.76 15.91
CA GLY A 84 -7.35 12.47 16.06
C GLY A 84 -7.66 10.99 16.35
N GLY A 85 -6.81 10.06 15.94
CA GLY A 85 -7.06 8.63 16.08
C GLY A 85 -6.41 7.98 17.31
N ALA A 86 -5.35 8.58 17.86
CA ALA A 86 -4.77 8.14 19.12
C ALA A 86 -5.32 8.95 20.29
N GLY A 87 -5.44 8.30 21.47
CA GLY A 87 -5.82 9.00 22.70
C GLY A 87 -4.72 9.94 23.17
N ARG A 88 -3.46 9.52 22.99
CA ARG A 88 -2.27 10.32 23.25
C ARG A 88 -1.21 10.02 22.19
N SER A 89 -0.44 11.04 21.81
CA SER A 89 0.69 10.88 20.89
C SER A 89 1.85 11.79 21.27
N VAL A 90 3.06 11.30 21.03
CA VAL A 90 4.31 12.07 21.09
C VAL A 90 4.98 11.93 19.72
N ILE A 91 5.21 13.06 19.05
CA ILE A 91 5.78 13.08 17.69
C ILE A 91 6.94 14.06 17.65
N PHE A 92 8.11 13.62 17.22
CA PHE A 92 9.31 14.45 17.10
C PHE A 92 10.26 13.94 16.03
N VAL A 93 11.20 14.79 15.61
CA VAL A 93 12.29 14.42 14.71
C VAL A 93 13.48 13.98 15.56
N ALA A 94 14.12 12.87 15.19
CA ALA A 94 15.26 12.30 15.87
C ALA A 94 16.44 12.08 14.91
N GLU A 95 17.64 12.02 15.47
CA GLU A 95 18.84 11.55 14.77
C GLU A 95 19.21 10.17 15.32
N GLU A 96 19.34 9.21 14.42
CA GLU A 96 19.72 7.84 14.76
C GLU A 96 21.22 7.77 15.06
N THR A 97 21.57 7.28 16.25
CA THR A 97 22.93 6.91 16.62
C THR A 97 22.98 5.41 16.91
N VAL A 98 23.69 4.67 16.06
CA VAL A 98 23.83 3.21 16.21
C VAL A 98 24.92 2.91 17.25
N MET A 99 24.51 2.53 18.46
CA MET A 99 25.43 2.11 19.52
C MET A 99 25.93 0.67 19.31
N VAL A 100 25.04 -0.21 18.88
CA VAL A 100 25.33 -1.61 18.54
C VAL A 100 24.68 -1.90 17.19
N PRO A 101 25.44 -2.26 16.15
CA PRO A 101 24.86 -2.57 14.84
C PRO A 101 24.08 -3.89 14.89
N LEU A 102 23.07 -4.01 14.03
CA LEU A 102 22.40 -5.28 13.80
C LEU A 102 23.41 -6.29 13.22
N THR A 103 23.50 -7.46 13.83
CA THR A 103 24.43 -8.54 13.43
C THR A 103 24.13 -9.06 12.01
N GLU A 104 22.88 -9.01 11.60
CA GLU A 104 22.40 -9.21 10.23
C GLU A 104 21.22 -8.27 9.98
N PRO A 105 20.96 -7.85 8.74
CA PRO A 105 19.73 -7.13 8.45
C PRO A 105 18.52 -7.99 8.83
N PRO A 106 17.44 -7.42 9.43
CA PRO A 106 16.32 -8.20 9.94
C PRO A 106 15.76 -9.13 8.87
N ARG A 107 15.36 -10.36 9.22
CA ARG A 107 14.87 -11.37 8.24
C ARG A 107 13.72 -10.87 7.34
N TRP A 108 12.98 -9.85 7.76
CA TRP A 108 11.89 -9.23 7.00
C TRP A 108 12.35 -8.16 5.98
N SER A 109 13.59 -7.65 6.09
CA SER A 109 14.20 -6.70 5.13
C SER A 109 14.53 -7.32 3.76
N ALA A 110 14.52 -8.66 3.65
CA ALA A 110 14.81 -9.38 2.42
C ALA A 110 13.60 -9.49 1.46
N SER A 111 12.40 -9.09 1.90
CA SER A 111 11.14 -9.27 1.15
C SER A 111 10.62 -8.02 0.40
N GLY A 112 11.33 -6.89 0.46
CA GLY A 112 10.99 -5.70 -0.35
C GLY A 112 11.73 -5.69 -1.70
N PRO A 113 11.09 -5.29 -2.82
CA PRO A 113 11.80 -5.14 -4.08
C PRO A 113 12.87 -4.05 -3.94
N ARG A 114 14.15 -4.43 -4.04
CA ARG A 114 15.24 -3.47 -4.20
C ARG A 114 14.97 -2.67 -5.49
N PRO A 115 14.91 -1.33 -5.47
CA PRO A 115 14.92 -0.55 -6.70
C PRO A 115 16.14 -0.96 -7.51
N GLY A 116 15.89 -1.52 -8.70
CA GLY A 116 16.91 -2.17 -9.50
C GLY A 116 18.03 -1.20 -9.81
N LEU A 117 19.22 -1.45 -9.26
CA LEU A 117 20.46 -1.04 -9.92
C LEU A 117 20.55 -1.86 -11.21
N LEU A 118 19.90 -1.39 -12.27
CA LEU A 118 20.13 -1.87 -13.62
C LEU A 118 21.61 -1.62 -13.91
N ARG A 119 22.45 -2.62 -13.67
CA ARG A 119 23.81 -2.63 -14.21
C ARG A 119 23.65 -2.56 -15.74
N PRO A 120 24.22 -1.56 -16.43
CA PRO A 120 24.18 -1.54 -17.88
C PRO A 120 24.89 -2.80 -18.37
N GLY A 121 24.13 -3.69 -19.01
CA GLY A 121 24.65 -4.93 -19.56
C GLY A 121 25.74 -4.61 -20.58
N ARG A 122 26.95 -5.11 -20.37
CA ARG A 122 27.96 -5.14 -21.44
C ARG A 122 27.38 -5.97 -22.60
N PRO A 123 27.37 -5.46 -23.85
CA PRO A 123 26.94 -6.27 -24.98
C PRO A 123 27.92 -7.44 -25.15
N ARG A 124 27.39 -8.66 -25.18
CA ARG A 124 28.15 -9.85 -25.60
C ARG A 124 28.46 -9.69 -27.10
N PRO A 125 29.72 -9.84 -27.55
CA PRO A 125 30.00 -9.89 -28.99
C PRO A 125 29.41 -11.19 -29.55
N GLY A 126 28.32 -11.09 -30.29
CA GLY A 126 27.76 -12.20 -31.05
C GLY A 126 28.61 -12.45 -32.29
N LEU A 127 29.27 -13.60 -32.37
CA LEU A 127 29.89 -14.10 -33.60
C LEU A 127 28.80 -14.26 -34.68
N LEU A 128 28.89 -13.47 -35.74
CA LEU A 128 28.09 -13.60 -36.96
C LEU A 128 28.35 -14.97 -37.59
N ARG A 129 27.32 -15.81 -37.69
CA ARG A 129 27.30 -16.96 -38.60
C ARG A 129 26.51 -16.60 -39.87
N PRO A 130 27.09 -16.72 -41.08
CA PRO A 130 26.38 -16.44 -42.31
C PRO A 130 25.60 -17.67 -42.85
N GLY A 131 24.45 -17.39 -43.47
CA GLY A 131 23.68 -18.29 -44.37
C GLY A 131 22.36 -18.81 -43.77
N ARG A 132 21.19 -18.78 -44.42
CA ARG A 132 20.81 -18.71 -45.85
C ARG A 132 19.40 -18.08 -45.96
N PRO A 133 19.01 -17.52 -47.12
CA PRO A 133 17.67 -16.99 -47.33
C PRO A 133 16.61 -18.11 -47.39
N ARG A 134 15.46 -17.89 -46.73
CA ARG A 134 14.28 -18.74 -46.81
C ARG A 134 13.53 -18.46 -48.12
N PRO A 135 13.05 -19.47 -48.85
CA PRO A 135 12.17 -19.25 -49.99
C PRO A 135 10.76 -18.86 -49.50
N GLU A 136 10.26 -17.73 -50.02
CA GLU A 136 8.87 -17.29 -49.85
C GLU A 136 7.95 -18.25 -50.61
N LEU A 137 7.14 -19.03 -49.88
CA LEU A 137 5.96 -19.68 -50.47
C LEU A 137 4.72 -18.84 -50.17
N LEU A 138 4.27 -18.14 -51.21
CA LEU A 138 2.96 -17.53 -51.34
C LEU A 138 1.88 -18.57 -50.97
N ARG A 139 1.08 -18.32 -49.94
CA ARG A 139 -0.10 -19.14 -49.61
C ARG A 139 -1.34 -18.48 -50.23
N PRO A 140 -2.09 -19.17 -51.11
CA PRO A 140 -3.33 -18.62 -51.66
C PRO A 140 -4.46 -18.64 -50.61
N ASP A 141 -5.25 -17.55 -50.61
CA ASP A 141 -6.47 -17.39 -49.82
C ASP A 141 -7.48 -18.52 -50.07
N ARG A 142 -8.00 -19.11 -49.00
CA ARG A 142 -9.22 -19.93 -49.04
C ARG A 142 -10.30 -19.32 -48.16
N PRO A 143 -11.51 -19.09 -48.68
CA PRO A 143 -12.63 -18.59 -47.89
C PRO A 143 -13.17 -19.67 -46.96
N GLY A 144 -13.41 -19.29 -45.70
CA GLY A 144 -13.98 -20.15 -44.67
C GLY A 144 -15.50 -20.35 -44.85
N PRO A 145 -16.04 -21.56 -44.57
CA PRO A 145 -17.48 -21.79 -44.63
C PRO A 145 -18.17 -21.25 -43.38
N GLY A 146 -19.15 -20.37 -43.58
CA GLY A 146 -20.01 -19.84 -42.53
C GLY A 146 -20.89 -20.93 -41.89
N ARG A 147 -21.11 -20.81 -40.58
CA ARG A 147 -22.16 -21.53 -39.86
C ARG A 147 -23.09 -20.53 -39.15
N PRO A 148 -24.42 -20.75 -39.20
CA PRO A 148 -25.41 -19.82 -38.67
C PRO A 148 -25.56 -19.88 -37.14
N ARG A 149 -26.00 -18.74 -36.58
CA ARG A 149 -26.23 -18.45 -35.15
C ARG A 149 -27.49 -19.16 -34.62
N PRO A 150 -27.51 -19.73 -33.40
CA PRO A 150 -28.75 -20.11 -32.73
C PRO A 150 -29.37 -18.91 -31.99
N GLY A 151 -30.69 -18.77 -32.13
CA GLY A 151 -31.49 -17.64 -31.68
C GLY A 151 -31.68 -17.53 -30.17
N ALA A 152 -31.65 -16.28 -29.69
CA ALA A 152 -32.07 -15.89 -28.36
C ALA A 152 -33.60 -15.99 -28.24
N ARG A 153 -34.07 -16.82 -27.30
CA ARG A 153 -35.47 -16.83 -26.87
C ARG A 153 -35.75 -15.55 -26.10
N ARG A 154 -36.69 -14.74 -26.61
CA ARG A 154 -37.32 -13.64 -25.90
C ARG A 154 -38.24 -14.19 -24.82
N CYS A 155 -37.93 -13.95 -23.55
CA CYS A 155 -38.94 -14.01 -22.49
C CYS A 155 -39.61 -12.62 -22.40
N GLY A 156 -40.91 -12.60 -22.68
CA GLY A 156 -41.74 -11.40 -22.66
C GLY A 156 -41.99 -10.87 -21.25
N ARG A 157 -42.05 -9.55 -21.15
CA ARG A 157 -42.80 -8.80 -20.12
C ARG A 157 -44.28 -8.75 -20.54
N PRO A 158 -45.24 -8.63 -19.61
CA PRO A 158 -45.75 -7.28 -19.34
C PRO A 158 -46.14 -6.99 -17.87
N ARG A 159 -46.64 -5.77 -17.70
CA ARG A 159 -46.74 -4.89 -16.52
C ARG A 159 -47.97 -5.09 -15.62
N ARG A 160 -47.79 -4.63 -14.37
CA ARG A 160 -48.68 -3.85 -13.45
C ARG A 160 -50.06 -4.38 -13.06
N ALA A 161 -50.33 -4.37 -11.75
CA ALA A 161 -51.40 -3.57 -11.10
C ALA A 161 -51.23 -3.57 -9.56
N ALA A 162 -51.91 -2.63 -8.90
CA ALA A 162 -51.74 -2.20 -7.52
C ALA A 162 -52.78 -2.78 -6.54
N ALA A 163 -52.48 -2.76 -5.23
CA ALA A 163 -53.41 -2.62 -4.09
C ALA A 163 -52.57 -2.47 -2.80
N ALA A 164 -52.59 -1.33 -2.09
CA ALA A 164 -53.53 -0.91 -1.04
C ALA A 164 -52.96 -1.15 0.38
N ARG A 165 -52.96 -0.07 1.19
CA ARG A 165 -52.58 -0.03 2.62
C ARG A 165 -53.57 -0.81 3.49
N PRO A 166 -53.25 -1.02 4.78
CA PRO A 166 -53.93 -0.19 5.78
C PRO A 166 -53.00 0.44 6.84
N ARG A 167 -53.53 1.50 7.44
CA ARG A 167 -53.04 2.23 8.62
C ARG A 167 -53.49 1.52 9.91
N ARG A 168 -52.72 1.70 10.99
CA ARG A 168 -53.06 1.91 12.43
C ARG A 168 -51.82 1.47 13.23
N GLY A 169 -51.26 2.18 14.19
CA GLY A 169 -51.71 3.32 14.98
C GLY A 169 -51.30 3.07 16.44
N THR A 170 -50.52 3.99 17.01
CA THR A 170 -50.48 4.41 18.44
C THR A 170 -50.39 3.35 19.54
N ALA A 171 -49.32 3.37 20.34
CA ALA A 171 -49.17 4.19 21.55
C ALA A 171 -47.70 4.21 21.98
#